data_AF-A0A8D8ZFN2-F1
#
_entry.id   AF-A0A8D8ZFN2-F1
#
_cell.length_a   1.000
_cell.length_b   1.000
_cell.length_c   1.000
_cell.angle_alpha   90.00
_cell.angle_beta   90.00
_cell.angle_gamma   90.00
#
_symmetry.space_group_name_H-M   'P 1'
#
loop_
_entity.id
_entity.type
_entity.pdbx_description
1 polymer ?
#
loop_
_entity_poly.entity_id
_entity_poly.type
_entity_poly.pdbx_seq_one_letter_code
_entity_poly.pdbx_strand_id
1 'polypeptide(L)'
;FELFCGGSIITHQHILTAAHCFTNSKSYSYKAIVGDYDRTEREIDEQEFQFAEDNIYSHLNYNFNTDENDIAIIKLNGTIQFNKYAQPITLSPRSLEYKDHLYCTITGWGKTKDDVHADFPKKLQAAQVWTFQYEECRKEASYGNKIKDTMFCA
;
A
#
# COMPACT_ATOMS: atom_id res chain seq x y z
N PHE A 1 -8.04 -4.57 -16.57
CA PHE A 1 -7.61 -4.88 -15.19
C PHE A 1 -8.25 -3.85 -14.29
N GLU A 2 -8.74 -4.26 -13.13
CA GLU A 2 -9.31 -3.35 -12.14
C GLU A 2 -8.23 -3.03 -11.10
N LEU A 3 -8.15 -1.76 -10.68
CA LEU A 3 -7.26 -1.37 -9.59
C LEU A 3 -7.75 -2.03 -8.31
N PHE A 4 -6.92 -2.90 -7.73
CA PHE A 4 -7.31 -3.68 -6.57
C PHE A 4 -6.71 -3.10 -5.27
N CYS A 5 -5.39 -3.02 -5.19
CA CYS A 5 -4.65 -2.43 -4.07
C CYS A 5 -3.37 -1.76 -4.57
N GLY A 6 -2.80 -0.88 -3.75
CA GLY A 6 -1.45 -0.36 -3.92
C GLY A 6 -0.38 -1.29 -3.32
N GLY A 7 0.89 -0.97 -3.57
CA GLY A 7 2.02 -1.66 -2.97
C GLY A 7 3.32 -0.90 -3.18
N SER A 8 4.36 -1.27 -2.45
CA SER A 8 5.69 -0.67 -2.54
C SER A 8 6.74 -1.73 -2.85
N ILE A 9 7.62 -1.44 -3.80
CA ILE A 9 8.78 -2.30 -4.10
C ILE A 9 9.71 -2.23 -2.89
N ILE A 10 10.08 -3.39 -2.33
CA ILE A 10 11.06 -3.45 -1.21
C ILE A 10 12.33 -4.22 -1.59
N THR A 11 12.26 -5.05 -2.63
CA THR A 11 13.43 -5.72 -3.24
C THR A 11 13.15 -5.96 -4.73
N HIS A 12 14.10 -6.57 -5.44
CA HIS A 12 13.88 -6.97 -6.83
C HIS A 12 12.78 -8.03 -7.03
N GLN A 13 12.32 -8.71 -5.98
CA GLN A 13 11.33 -9.80 -6.11
C GLN A 13 10.18 -9.69 -5.12
N HIS A 14 10.09 -8.60 -4.35
CA HIS A 14 9.12 -8.47 -3.27
C HIS A 14 8.42 -7.11 -3.30
N ILE A 15 7.08 -7.16 -3.23
CA ILE A 15 6.20 -6.00 -3.03
C ILE A 15 5.60 -6.08 -1.64
N LEU A 16 5.70 -4.99 -0.88
CA LEU A 16 5.02 -4.80 0.39
C LEU A 16 3.63 -4.21 0.16
N THR A 17 2.60 -4.76 0.81
CA THR A 17 1.23 -4.28 0.72
C THR A 17 0.47 -4.61 2.02
N ALA A 18 -0.84 -4.36 2.04
CA ALA A 18 -1.72 -4.65 3.16
C ALA A 18 -2.26 -6.09 3.08
N ALA A 19 -2.48 -6.73 4.23
CA ALA A 19 -3.06 -8.07 4.30
C ALA A 19 -4.55 -8.06 3.94
N HIS A 20 -5.28 -6.99 4.25
CA HIS A 20 -6.71 -6.88 3.97
C HIS A 20 -7.04 -7.04 2.48
N CYS A 21 -6.09 -6.70 1.59
CA CYS A 21 -6.20 -6.92 0.16
C CYS A 21 -6.52 -8.38 -0.20
N PHE A 22 -6.16 -9.36 0.63
CA PHE A 22 -6.30 -10.78 0.29
C PHE A 22 -7.28 -11.54 1.20
N THR A 23 -8.09 -10.84 1.99
CA THR A 23 -8.99 -11.46 2.97
C THR A 23 -10.23 -12.12 2.37
N ASN A 24 -10.68 -11.65 1.20
CA ASN A 24 -11.88 -12.13 0.51
C ASN A 24 -11.55 -12.76 -0.85
N SER A 25 -10.31 -13.17 -1.06
CA SER A 25 -9.86 -13.67 -2.35
C SER A 25 -10.39 -15.06 -2.66
N LYS A 26 -11.39 -15.12 -3.53
CA LYS A 26 -11.80 -16.36 -4.19
C LYS A 26 -11.12 -16.42 -5.55
N SER A 27 -10.05 -17.21 -5.68
CA SER A 27 -9.52 -17.69 -6.97
C SER A 27 -9.22 -16.57 -7.98
N TYR A 28 -8.63 -15.46 -7.52
CA TYR A 28 -8.26 -14.35 -8.40
C TYR A 28 -6.90 -14.59 -9.08
N SER A 29 -6.80 -14.21 -10.35
CA SER A 29 -5.51 -14.03 -11.01
C SER A 29 -4.99 -12.64 -10.66
N TYR A 30 -3.88 -12.58 -9.93
CA TYR A 30 -3.27 -11.32 -9.55
C TYR A 30 -2.17 -10.89 -10.52
N LYS A 31 -2.01 -9.57 -10.62
CA LYS A 31 -0.95 -8.94 -11.38
C LYS A 31 -0.40 -7.76 -10.60
N ALA A 32 0.92 -7.71 -10.43
CA ALA A 32 1.63 -6.53 -9.99
C ALA A 32 2.14 -5.78 -11.23
N ILE A 33 1.92 -4.47 -11.27
CA ILE A 33 2.46 -3.57 -12.29
C ILE A 33 3.35 -2.56 -11.57
N VAL A 34 4.59 -2.41 -12.02
CA VAL A 34 5.55 -1.43 -11.47
C VAL A 34 6.02 -0.50 -12.57
N GLY A 35 6.34 0.75 -12.20
CA GLY A 35 6.75 1.79 -13.16
C GLY A 35 5.60 2.47 -13.91
N ASP A 36 4.34 2.19 -13.52
CA ASP A 36 3.12 2.78 -14.09
C ASP A 36 2.87 4.20 -13.53
N TYR A 37 2.43 5.10 -14.38
CA TYR A 37 1.97 6.44 -14.09
C TYR A 37 0.52 6.68 -14.57
N ASP A 38 0.15 6.26 -15.78
CA ASP A 38 -1.23 6.31 -16.29
C ASP A 38 -1.82 4.91 -16.52
N ARG A 39 -2.65 4.45 -15.57
CA ARG A 39 -3.24 3.10 -15.56
C ARG A 39 -4.16 2.78 -16.75
N THR A 40 -4.38 3.73 -17.64
CA THR A 40 -5.21 3.56 -18.85
C THR A 40 -4.39 3.44 -20.13
N GLU A 41 -3.07 3.60 -20.03
CA GLU A 41 -2.12 3.45 -21.12
C GLU A 41 -1.11 2.34 -20.75
N ARG A 42 -0.38 1.82 -21.73
CA ARG A 42 0.76 0.93 -21.48
C ARG A 42 2.03 1.72 -21.76
N GLU A 43 2.77 2.00 -20.71
CA GLU A 43 4.03 2.73 -20.77
C GLU A 43 5.21 1.78 -21.02
N ILE A 44 6.25 2.26 -21.70
CA ILE A 44 7.35 1.40 -22.17
C ILE A 44 8.17 0.79 -21.02
N ASP A 45 8.21 1.47 -19.88
CA ASP A 45 8.99 1.11 -18.71
C ASP A 45 8.19 0.28 -17.68
N GLU A 46 6.90 0.02 -17.94
CA GLU A 46 6.06 -0.84 -17.12
C GLU A 46 6.56 -2.28 -17.13
N GLN A 47 6.60 -2.87 -15.93
CA GLN A 47 6.90 -4.28 -15.76
C GLN A 47 5.73 -4.97 -15.06
N GLU A 48 5.21 -6.02 -15.69
CA GLU A 48 4.06 -6.77 -15.20
C GLU A 48 4.46 -8.16 -14.71
N PHE A 49 3.93 -8.54 -13.56
CA PHE A 49 4.21 -9.83 -12.93
C PHE A 49 2.90 -10.48 -12.51
N GLN A 50 2.55 -11.59 -13.14
CA GLN A 50 1.43 -12.43 -12.68
C GLN A 50 1.88 -13.26 -11.48
N PHE A 51 1.01 -13.37 -10.47
CA PHE A 51 1.27 -14.19 -9.28
C PHE A 51 0.00 -14.86 -8.79
N ALA A 52 0.17 -15.96 -8.05
CA ALA A 52 -0.92 -16.73 -7.48
C ALA A 52 -1.06 -16.46 -5.96
N GLU A 53 -2.12 -16.98 -5.35
CA GLU A 53 -2.34 -16.86 -3.91
C GLU A 53 -1.16 -17.41 -3.08
N ASP A 54 -0.51 -18.49 -3.53
CA ASP A 54 0.68 -19.08 -2.89
C ASP A 54 1.91 -18.15 -2.84
N ASN A 55 1.91 -17.06 -3.61
CA ASN A 55 2.96 -16.05 -3.60
C ASN A 55 2.72 -14.95 -2.56
N ILE A 56 1.62 -15.01 -1.80
CA ILE A 56 1.18 -13.99 -0.86
C ILE A 56 1.46 -14.44 0.56
N TYR A 57 2.24 -13.64 1.28
CA TYR A 57 2.64 -13.91 2.66
C TYR A 57 2.07 -12.82 3.58
N SER A 58 0.83 -13.03 4.04
CA SER A 58 0.20 -12.16 5.05
C SER A 58 0.78 -12.42 6.44
N HIS A 59 0.79 -11.39 7.28
CA HIS A 59 1.22 -11.54 8.66
C HIS A 59 0.36 -12.56 9.42
N LEU A 60 0.98 -13.51 10.12
CA LEU A 60 0.28 -14.61 10.79
C LEU A 60 -0.72 -14.14 11.86
N ASN A 61 -0.46 -12.98 12.46
CA ASN A 61 -1.35 -12.35 13.45
C ASN A 61 -2.23 -11.23 12.87
N TYR A 62 -2.42 -11.18 11.55
CA TYR A 62 -3.36 -10.24 10.96
C TYR A 62 -4.78 -10.49 11.49
N ASN A 63 -5.43 -9.45 12.00
CA ASN A 63 -6.78 -9.52 12.54
C ASN A 63 -7.76 -8.70 11.69
N PHE A 64 -8.60 -9.37 10.91
CA PHE A 64 -9.55 -8.71 10.00
C PHE A 64 -10.62 -7.86 10.70
N ASN A 65 -10.85 -8.04 12.01
CA ASN A 65 -11.83 -7.24 12.74
C ASN A 65 -11.25 -5.93 13.28
N THR A 66 -9.93 -5.89 13.52
CA THR A 66 -9.25 -4.75 14.15
C THR A 66 -8.19 -4.10 13.27
N ASP A 67 -7.93 -4.66 12.09
CA ASP A 67 -6.85 -4.31 11.15
C ASP A 67 -5.44 -4.32 11.79
N GLU A 68 -5.28 -4.99 12.92
CA GLU A 68 -3.98 -5.18 13.55
C GLU A 68 -3.09 -6.07 12.68
N ASN A 69 -1.83 -5.68 12.54
CA ASN A 69 -0.85 -6.35 11.67
C ASN A 69 -1.31 -6.46 10.20
N ASP A 70 -1.94 -5.41 9.67
CA ASP A 70 -2.37 -5.32 8.27
C ASP A 70 -1.18 -5.15 7.29
N ILE A 71 -0.42 -6.23 7.12
CA ILE A 71 0.78 -6.26 6.30
C ILE A 71 0.93 -7.62 5.60
N ALA A 72 1.26 -7.57 4.31
CA ALA A 72 1.56 -8.73 3.49
C ALA A 72 2.72 -8.46 2.54
N ILE A 73 3.47 -9.51 2.20
CA ILE A 73 4.51 -9.47 1.19
C ILE A 73 4.09 -10.36 0.02
N ILE A 74 4.16 -9.82 -1.20
CA ILE A 74 4.00 -10.59 -2.43
C ILE A 74 5.39 -10.94 -2.95
N LYS A 75 5.64 -12.23 -3.19
CA LYS A 75 6.85 -12.70 -3.89
C LYS A 75 6.55 -12.85 -5.39
N LEU A 76 7.20 -12.04 -6.22
CA LEU A 76 6.96 -12.03 -7.66
C LEU A 76 7.53 -13.28 -8.34
N ASN A 77 6.84 -13.78 -9.37
CA ASN A 77 7.35 -14.82 -10.28
C ASN A 77 8.25 -14.19 -11.37
N GLY A 78 9.24 -13.43 -10.94
CA GLY A 78 10.12 -12.65 -11.81
C GLY A 78 11.00 -11.70 -11.01
N THR A 79 11.88 -10.97 -11.71
CA THR A 79 12.81 -10.01 -11.11
C THR A 79 12.58 -8.63 -11.71
N ILE A 80 12.22 -7.67 -10.87
CA ILE A 80 12.08 -6.26 -11.24
C ILE A 80 13.45 -5.74 -11.69
N GLN A 81 13.50 -5.27 -12.92
CA GLN A 81 14.63 -4.53 -13.48
C GLN A 81 14.56 -3.10 -12.95
N PHE A 82 15.44 -2.76 -12.01
CA PHE A 82 15.46 -1.41 -11.48
C PHE A 82 15.93 -0.42 -12.54
N ASN A 83 15.18 0.67 -12.67
CA ASN A 83 15.43 1.74 -13.62
C ASN A 83 15.01 3.08 -12.99
N LYS A 84 14.74 4.10 -13.81
CA LYS A 84 14.29 5.42 -13.32
C LYS A 84 12.87 5.39 -12.72
N TYR A 85 12.04 4.44 -13.10
CA TYR A 85 10.60 4.39 -12.82
C TYR A 85 10.22 3.27 -11.84
N ALA A 86 11.04 2.22 -11.72
CA ALA A 86 10.86 1.13 -10.78
C ALA A 86 12.09 1.01 -9.87
N GLN A 87 11.96 1.42 -8.61
CA GLN A 87 13.01 1.34 -7.59
C GLN A 87 12.42 0.95 -6.23
N PRO A 88 13.21 0.30 -5.36
CA PRO A 88 12.76 -0.07 -4.03
C PRO A 88 12.71 1.15 -3.11
N ILE A 89 11.72 1.17 -2.20
CA ILE A 89 11.72 2.09 -1.08
C ILE A 89 12.62 1.58 0.04
N THR A 90 13.23 2.48 0.81
CA THR A 90 13.95 2.11 2.04
C THR A 90 12.97 1.88 3.17
N LEU A 91 13.10 0.75 3.85
CA LEU A 91 12.32 0.44 5.04
C LEU A 91 12.85 1.19 6.25
N SER A 92 11.93 1.66 7.10
CA SER A 92 12.26 2.29 8.36
C SER A 92 12.99 1.32 9.29
N PRO A 93 14.05 1.77 10.00
CA PRO A 93 14.68 0.95 11.01
C PRO A 93 13.72 0.71 12.18
N ARG A 94 13.86 -0.42 12.87
CA ARG A 94 13.02 -0.77 14.04
C ARG A 94 13.13 0.26 15.18
N SER A 95 14.24 0.99 15.24
CA SER A 95 14.49 2.04 16.22
C SER A 95 13.90 3.39 15.82
N LEU A 96 13.20 3.49 14.68
CA LEU A 96 12.58 4.74 14.29
C LEU A 96 11.46 5.05 15.27
N GLU A 97 11.66 6.10 16.07
CA GLU A 97 10.60 6.69 16.86
C GLU A 97 9.69 7.50 15.93
N TYR A 98 8.41 7.18 15.98
CA TYR A 98 7.39 7.97 15.33
C TYR A 98 7.35 9.36 15.96
N LYS A 99 7.35 10.41 15.12
CA LYS A 99 7.35 11.80 15.59
C LYS A 99 6.10 12.50 15.11
N ASP A 100 5.65 13.45 15.93
CA ASP A 100 4.62 14.40 15.55
C ASP A 100 5.06 15.25 14.36
N HIS A 101 4.11 15.63 13.52
CA HIS A 101 4.30 16.57 12.42
C HIS A 101 5.46 16.22 11.48
N LEU A 102 5.72 14.92 11.27
CA LEU A 102 6.56 14.49 10.16
C LEU A 102 5.79 14.69 8.86
N TYR A 103 6.50 15.24 7.89
CA TYR A 103 5.97 15.45 6.57
C TYR A 103 6.09 14.18 5.74
N CYS A 104 4.95 13.59 5.38
CA CYS A 104 4.87 12.37 4.60
C CYS A 104 4.21 12.64 3.25
N THR A 105 4.61 11.88 2.24
CA THR A 105 3.96 11.88 0.93
C THR A 105 3.22 10.57 0.77
N ILE A 106 1.92 10.66 0.48
CA ILE A 106 1.11 9.52 0.07
C ILE A 106 0.88 9.61 -1.44
N THR A 107 0.89 8.46 -2.11
CA THR A 107 0.67 8.37 -3.55
C THR A 107 -0.30 7.25 -3.87
N GLY A 108 -1.00 7.38 -4.99
CA GLY A 108 -1.86 6.31 -5.48
C GLY A 108 -2.88 6.77 -6.52
N TRP A 109 -3.69 5.83 -6.96
CA TRP A 109 -4.82 6.06 -7.88
C TRP A 109 -6.16 5.96 -7.16
N GLY A 110 -6.20 6.20 -5.85
CA GLY A 110 -7.43 6.20 -5.04
C GLY A 110 -8.37 7.35 -5.42
N LYS A 111 -9.62 7.26 -4.97
CA LYS A 111 -10.62 8.33 -5.20
C LYS A 111 -10.12 9.65 -4.61
N THR A 112 -10.19 10.71 -5.40
CA THR A 112 -9.76 12.07 -5.01
C THR A 112 -10.90 12.96 -4.53
N LYS A 113 -12.13 12.42 -4.54
CA LYS A 113 -13.35 13.10 -4.11
C LYS A 113 -14.11 12.19 -3.16
N ASP A 114 -14.73 12.80 -2.16
CA ASP A 114 -15.65 12.13 -1.24
C ASP A 114 -17.02 11.91 -1.92
N ASP A 115 -17.00 11.09 -2.96
CA ASP A 115 -18.16 10.69 -3.74
C ASP A 115 -18.01 9.22 -4.11
N VAL A 116 -19.02 8.42 -3.74
CA VAL A 116 -19.05 6.98 -4.00
C VAL A 116 -19.06 6.70 -5.51
N HIS A 117 -19.55 7.61 -6.33
CA HIS A 117 -19.58 7.49 -7.78
C HIS A 117 -18.37 8.15 -8.49
N ALA A 118 -17.44 8.74 -7.74
CA ALA A 118 -16.24 9.31 -8.34
C ALA A 118 -15.37 8.23 -8.99
N ASP A 119 -14.96 8.51 -10.23
CA ASP A 119 -13.98 7.71 -10.94
C ASP A 119 -12.61 7.78 -10.27
N PHE A 120 -11.89 6.66 -10.31
CA PHE A 120 -10.47 6.64 -9.94
C PHE A 120 -9.66 7.44 -10.96
N PRO A 121 -8.73 8.30 -10.53
CA PRO A 121 -7.85 9.05 -11.43
C PRO A 121 -7.09 8.09 -12.36
N LYS A 122 -6.85 8.54 -13.59
CA LYS A 122 -6.04 7.79 -14.58
C LYS A 122 -4.56 7.85 -14.23
N LYS A 123 -4.09 9.06 -13.91
CA LYS A 123 -2.71 9.36 -13.55
C LYS A 123 -2.46 9.25 -12.06
N LEU A 124 -1.26 8.84 -11.67
CA LEU A 124 -0.83 8.76 -10.29
C LEU A 124 -1.01 10.12 -9.60
N GLN A 125 -1.63 10.11 -8.42
CA GLN A 125 -1.80 11.30 -7.59
C GLN A 125 -0.81 11.26 -6.42
N ALA A 126 -0.51 12.44 -5.88
CA ALA A 126 0.29 12.60 -4.69
C ALA A 126 -0.32 13.67 -3.78
N ALA A 127 -0.26 13.44 -2.48
CA ALA A 127 -0.65 14.41 -1.47
C ALA A 127 0.37 14.42 -0.32
N GLN A 128 0.48 15.56 0.33
CA GLN A 128 1.34 15.74 1.50
C GLN A 128 0.48 15.73 2.75
N VAL A 129 0.89 14.92 3.73
CA VAL A 129 0.18 14.70 5.00
C VAL A 129 1.15 14.84 6.16
N TRP A 130 0.61 15.07 7.36
CA TRP A 130 1.38 15.26 8.58
C TRP A 130 1.07 14.13 9.53
N THR A 131 2.08 13.49 10.08
CA THR A 131 1.86 12.56 11.19
C THR A 131 1.35 13.29 12.44
N PHE A 132 0.59 12.60 13.28
CA PHE A 132 0.07 13.13 14.55
C PHE A 132 0.41 12.20 15.70
N GLN A 133 0.77 12.74 16.87
CA GLN A 133 0.99 11.94 18.07
C GLN A 133 -0.13 10.91 18.33
N TYR A 134 0.28 9.74 18.83
CA TYR A 134 -0.62 8.61 19.02
C TYR A 134 -1.82 8.96 19.93
N GLU A 135 -1.60 9.77 20.95
CA GLU A 135 -2.65 10.27 21.86
C GLU A 135 -3.66 11.18 21.15
N GLU A 136 -3.22 11.96 20.15
CA GLU A 136 -4.10 12.80 19.35
C GLU A 136 -5.03 11.96 18.48
N CYS A 137 -4.47 10.92 17.83
CA CYS A 137 -5.23 9.99 17.00
C CYS A 137 -6.35 9.31 17.81
N ARG A 138 -6.10 9.01 19.09
CA ARG A 138 -7.02 8.28 19.98
C ARG A 138 -8.08 9.13 20.68
N LYS A 139 -8.12 10.44 20.44
CA LYS A 139 -9.23 11.28 20.91
C LYS A 139 -10.54 10.81 20.28
N GLU A 140 -11.63 10.88 21.04
CA GLU A 140 -12.98 10.51 20.58
C GLU A 140 -13.44 11.32 19.35
N ALA A 141 -12.99 12.58 19.23
CA ALA A 141 -13.27 13.42 18.06
C ALA A 141 -12.56 12.97 16.78
N SER A 142 -11.56 12.08 16.90
CA SER A 142 -10.75 11.55 15.80
C SER A 142 -11.13 10.07 15.56
N TYR A 143 -10.28 9.12 15.98
CA TYR A 143 -10.49 7.69 15.77
C TYR A 143 -10.94 6.94 17.03
N GLY A 144 -10.93 7.58 18.21
CA GLY A 144 -11.25 6.94 19.49
C GLY A 144 -10.40 5.69 19.73
N ASN A 145 -11.04 4.58 20.08
CA ASN A 145 -10.36 3.30 20.36
C ASN A 145 -10.03 2.44 19.12
N LYS A 146 -10.18 2.98 17.91
CA LYS A 146 -9.90 2.24 16.66
C LYS A 146 -8.41 2.10 16.37
N ILE A 147 -7.61 3.11 16.73
CA ILE A 147 -6.15 3.08 16.53
C ILE A 147 -5.52 2.12 17.55
N LYS A 148 -4.70 1.20 17.04
CA LYS A 148 -3.99 0.16 17.80
C LYS A 148 -2.49 0.41 17.79
N ASP A 149 -1.76 -0.28 18.65
CA ASP A 149 -0.31 -0.09 18.81
C ASP A 149 0.51 -0.48 17.55
N THR A 150 -0.09 -1.23 16.62
CA THR A 150 0.50 -1.57 15.32
C THR A 150 0.22 -0.51 14.25
N MET A 151 -0.31 0.67 14.62
CA MET A 151 -0.76 1.72 13.71
C MET A 151 -0.23 3.09 14.14
N PHE A 152 -0.22 4.02 13.20
CA PHE A 152 -0.06 5.45 13.41
C PHE A 152 -1.07 6.20 12.55
N CYS A 153 -1.30 7.50 12.78
CA CYS A 153 -2.19 8.30 11.93
C CYS A 153 -1.46 9.46 11.24
N ALA A 154 -2.05 9.99 10.17
CA ALA A 154 -1.56 11.12 9.40
C ALA A 154 -2.72 11.85 8.71
#